data_AF-D5EKV9-F1
#
_entry.id   AF-D5EKV9-F1
#
_cell.length_a   1.000
_cell.length_b   1.000
_cell.length_c   1.000
_cell.angle_alpha   90.00
_cell.angle_beta   90.00
_cell.angle_gamma   90.00
#
_symmetry.space_group_name_H-M   'P 1'
#
loop_
_entity.id
_entity.type
_entity.pdbx_description
1 polymer ?
#
loop_
_entity_poly.entity_id
_entity_poly.type
_entity_poly.pdbx_seq_one_letter_code
_entity_poly.pdbx_strand_id
1 'polypeptide(L)'
;MHSVQHLTFFANTHHCGISTMSSTTPSEPDPGPELSDWEAATIEVFVRAANLIGLPRSVGEIYGVLYCAERPLAFDDLVERLGISRGSVSQGLKVLRQLGAVRLHYIPGSRRDHYVPELSMKRLASGFMRDQIDPHLESGVARLAQVEELIAGEPDPERRKLALQRLSTLRNWQSRTRQLVPIIMAVLSGVRFFSDSETDLREEVV
;
A
#
# COMPACT_ATOMS: atom_id res chain seq x y z
N MET A 1 67.21 26.12 -46.36
CA MET A 1 67.20 27.57 -46.10
C MET A 1 66.64 27.74 -44.70
N HIS A 2 67.51 27.72 -43.68
CA HIS A 2 67.99 28.90 -42.91
C HIS A 2 66.83 29.59 -42.19
N SER A 3 66.72 29.69 -40.86
CA SER A 3 67.69 29.99 -39.78
C SER A 3 67.26 29.31 -38.46
N VAL A 4 68.13 28.64 -37.68
CA VAL A 4 69.23 29.14 -36.82
C VAL A 4 68.66 29.87 -35.58
N GLN A 5 68.56 29.18 -34.41
CA GLN A 5 69.45 29.28 -33.23
C GLN A 5 69.32 30.63 -32.49
N HIS A 6 69.41 30.82 -31.18
CA HIS A 6 69.92 30.08 -30.02
C HIS A 6 69.42 30.88 -28.78
N LEU A 7 69.10 30.26 -27.65
CA LEU A 7 69.75 30.60 -26.38
C LEU A 7 69.39 29.56 -25.30
N THR A 8 70.42 28.91 -24.84
CA THR A 8 70.50 28.03 -23.69
C THR A 8 70.68 28.83 -22.39
N PHE A 9 70.31 28.17 -21.29
CA PHE A 9 70.93 28.25 -19.96
C PHE A 9 70.40 29.29 -18.94
N PHE A 10 69.61 28.83 -17.98
CA PHE A 10 70.10 28.72 -16.58
C PHE A 10 69.30 27.67 -15.82
N ALA A 11 70.03 26.72 -15.24
CA ALA A 11 69.52 25.79 -14.25
C ALA A 11 69.14 26.56 -12.98
N ASN A 12 68.00 26.24 -12.37
CA ASN A 12 67.84 26.45 -10.94
C ASN A 12 67.01 25.32 -10.34
N THR A 13 67.73 24.33 -9.83
CA THR A 13 67.20 23.25 -9.00
C THR A 13 67.13 23.79 -7.58
N HIS A 14 65.94 24.16 -7.11
CA HIS A 14 65.66 24.21 -5.68
C HIS A 14 64.54 23.22 -5.35
N HIS A 15 64.91 22.36 -4.41
CA HIS A 15 64.15 21.29 -3.80
C HIS A 15 63.09 21.86 -2.83
N CYS A 16 62.11 21.02 -2.49
CA CYS A 16 61.23 21.06 -1.31
C CYS A 16 59.80 21.61 -1.51
N GLY A 17 58.81 20.74 -1.27
CA GLY A 17 57.45 21.14 -0.95
C GLY A 17 56.35 20.38 -1.68
N ILE A 18 56.10 19.13 -1.29
CA ILE A 18 54.83 18.44 -1.59
C ILE A 18 53.73 19.16 -0.79
N SER A 19 52.82 19.84 -1.48
CA SER A 19 51.50 20.16 -0.93
C SER A 19 50.46 19.77 -1.97
N THR A 20 49.86 18.62 -1.72
CA THR A 20 48.59 18.17 -2.27
C THR A 20 47.53 19.24 -2.01
N MET A 21 47.20 20.02 -3.04
CA MET A 21 45.97 20.81 -3.04
C MET A 21 44.82 19.83 -3.25
N SER A 22 44.11 19.50 -2.16
CA SER A 22 42.78 18.88 -2.23
C SER A 22 41.86 19.81 -3.02
N SER A 23 41.63 19.45 -4.28
CA SER A 23 40.46 19.92 -5.01
C SER A 23 39.22 19.34 -4.34
N THR A 24 38.57 20.12 -3.50
CA THR A 24 37.22 19.85 -3.02
C THR A 24 36.29 19.86 -4.23
N THR A 25 35.96 18.67 -4.71
CA THR A 25 34.81 18.44 -5.59
C THR A 25 33.57 19.03 -4.91
N PRO A 26 32.72 19.80 -5.60
CA PRO A 26 31.42 20.19 -5.07
C PRO A 26 30.66 18.91 -4.70
N SER A 27 30.21 18.81 -3.45
CA SER A 27 29.33 17.73 -3.02
C SER A 27 28.13 17.71 -3.95
N GLU A 28 27.99 16.62 -4.71
CA GLU A 28 26.71 16.28 -5.32
C GLU A 28 25.64 16.31 -4.20
N PRO A 29 24.42 16.79 -4.50
CA PRO A 29 23.32 16.68 -3.55
C PRO A 29 23.13 15.19 -3.24
N ASP A 30 23.16 14.85 -1.95
CA ASP A 30 22.87 13.51 -1.43
C ASP A 30 21.62 12.97 -2.14
N PRO A 31 21.74 11.98 -3.05
CA PRO A 31 20.57 11.39 -3.66
C PRO A 31 19.81 10.74 -2.51
N GLY A 32 18.59 11.21 -2.25
CA GLY A 32 17.73 10.64 -1.21
C GLY A 32 17.80 9.10 -1.28
N PRO A 33 17.79 8.39 -0.14
CA PRO A 33 18.32 7.04 -0.03
C PRO A 33 17.73 6.14 -1.12
N GLU A 34 18.59 5.72 -2.05
CA GLU A 34 18.22 4.78 -3.11
C GLU A 34 17.69 3.50 -2.46
N LEU A 35 16.56 2.98 -2.97
CA LEU A 35 15.97 1.75 -2.48
C LEU A 35 16.96 0.60 -2.69
N SER A 36 17.27 -0.13 -1.63
CA SER A 36 18.12 -1.31 -1.71
C SER A 36 17.43 -2.46 -2.45
N ASP A 37 18.21 -3.40 -2.98
CA ASP A 37 17.70 -4.50 -3.81
C ASP A 37 16.58 -5.32 -3.12
N TRP A 38 16.68 -5.54 -1.81
CA TRP A 38 15.67 -6.28 -1.06
C TRP A 38 14.37 -5.47 -0.86
N GLU A 39 14.47 -4.14 -0.72
CA GLU A 39 13.30 -3.25 -0.65
C GLU A 39 12.58 -3.25 -1.99
N ALA A 40 13.33 -3.14 -3.10
CA ALA A 40 12.78 -3.21 -4.45
C ALA A 40 12.05 -4.54 -4.70
N ALA A 41 12.66 -5.67 -4.32
CA ALA A 41 12.03 -6.99 -4.44
C ALA A 41 10.76 -7.10 -3.58
N THR A 42 10.78 -6.55 -2.36
CA THR A 42 9.62 -6.52 -1.46
C THR A 42 8.48 -5.69 -2.03
N ILE A 43 8.79 -4.50 -2.57
CA ILE A 43 7.82 -3.65 -3.26
C ILE A 43 7.18 -4.38 -4.44
N GLU A 44 7.97 -5.12 -5.22
CA GLU A 44 7.45 -5.88 -6.36
C GLU A 44 6.43 -6.96 -5.93
N VAL A 45 6.64 -7.61 -4.78
CA VAL A 45 5.66 -8.56 -4.20
C VAL A 45 4.32 -7.87 -3.93
N PHE A 46 4.34 -6.68 -3.30
CA PHE A 46 3.12 -5.93 -3.02
C PHE A 46 2.45 -5.38 -4.28
N VAL A 47 3.21 -4.99 -5.29
CA VAL A 47 2.68 -4.61 -6.61
C VAL A 47 1.96 -5.78 -7.26
N ARG A 48 2.55 -6.99 -7.26
CA ARG A 48 1.90 -8.20 -7.78
C ARG A 48 0.61 -8.51 -7.03
N ALA A 49 0.62 -8.41 -5.70
CA ALA A 49 -0.56 -8.62 -4.87
C ALA A 49 -1.67 -7.60 -5.17
N ALA A 50 -1.35 -6.31 -5.26
CA ALA A 50 -2.29 -5.25 -5.60
C ALA A 50 -2.96 -5.48 -6.96
N ASN A 51 -2.17 -5.85 -7.98
CA ASN A 51 -2.69 -6.15 -9.30
C ASN A 51 -3.63 -7.36 -9.30
N LEU A 52 -3.33 -8.40 -8.52
CA LEU A 52 -4.16 -9.62 -8.42
C LEU A 52 -5.58 -9.32 -7.92
N ILE A 53 -5.73 -8.33 -7.05
CA ILE A 53 -7.02 -7.90 -6.49
C ILE A 53 -7.59 -6.66 -7.19
N GLY A 54 -7.03 -6.27 -8.34
CA GLY A 54 -7.53 -5.18 -9.18
C GLY A 54 -7.24 -3.77 -8.66
N LEU A 55 -6.27 -3.60 -7.75
CA LEU A 55 -5.83 -2.29 -7.28
C LEU A 55 -4.74 -1.70 -8.18
N PRO A 56 -4.63 -0.35 -8.26
CA PRO A 56 -3.56 0.31 -9.01
C PRO A 56 -2.16 -0.08 -8.50
N ARG A 57 -1.20 -0.17 -9.43
CA ARG A 57 0.22 -0.43 -9.12
C ARG A 57 0.77 0.48 -8.01
N SER A 58 0.43 1.77 -8.05
CA SER A 58 0.90 2.75 -7.06
C SER A 58 0.48 2.40 -5.62
N VAL A 59 -0.63 1.69 -5.43
CA VAL A 59 -1.07 1.22 -4.10
C VAL A 59 -0.07 0.22 -3.54
N GLY A 60 0.38 -0.73 -4.36
CA GLY A 60 1.40 -1.72 -3.97
C GLY A 60 2.76 -1.07 -3.74
N GLU A 61 3.14 -0.10 -4.57
CA GLU A 61 4.40 0.66 -4.43
C GLU A 61 4.45 1.44 -3.11
N ILE A 62 3.40 2.19 -2.79
CA ILE A 62 3.31 2.99 -1.56
C ILE A 62 3.31 2.08 -0.33
N TYR A 63 2.53 1.01 -0.33
CA TYR A 63 2.52 0.09 0.80
C TYR A 63 3.85 -0.63 0.97
N GLY A 64 4.49 -1.07 -0.12
CA GLY A 64 5.79 -1.73 -0.07
C GLY A 64 6.88 -0.83 0.50
N VAL A 65 6.95 0.44 0.09
CA VAL A 65 7.91 1.40 0.67
C VAL A 65 7.62 1.66 2.14
N LEU A 66 6.35 1.83 2.52
CA LEU A 66 5.98 2.02 3.92
C LEU A 66 6.31 0.78 4.76
N TYR A 67 6.14 -0.42 4.22
CA TYR A 67 6.47 -1.69 4.87
C TYR A 67 7.97 -1.82 5.17
N CYS A 68 8.83 -1.39 4.24
CA CYS A 68 10.28 -1.39 4.41
C CYS A 68 10.79 -0.24 5.30
N ALA A 69 10.00 0.80 5.52
CA ALA A 69 10.43 1.98 6.25
C ALA A 69 10.55 1.74 7.76
N GLU A 70 11.74 1.98 8.32
CA GLU A 70 11.99 1.92 9.77
C GLU A 70 11.30 3.05 10.55
N ARG A 71 10.93 4.14 9.87
CA ARG A 71 10.33 5.33 10.47
C ARG A 71 9.08 5.76 9.68
N PRO A 72 8.13 6.47 10.33
CA PRO A 72 6.99 7.05 9.63
C PRO A 72 7.46 7.94 8.48
N LEU A 73 6.87 7.76 7.29
CA LEU A 73 7.21 8.55 6.11
C LEU A 73 6.17 9.64 5.87
N ALA A 74 6.62 10.84 5.53
CA ALA A 74 5.75 11.91 5.10
C ALA A 74 5.28 11.70 3.65
N PHE A 75 4.25 12.44 3.26
CA PHE A 75 3.74 12.42 1.88
C PHE A 75 4.83 12.70 0.84
N ASP A 76 5.66 13.73 1.05
CA ASP A 76 6.69 14.11 0.10
C ASP A 76 7.82 13.06 0.02
N ASP A 77 8.12 12.36 1.12
CA ASP A 77 9.10 11.26 1.13
C ASP A 77 8.65 10.12 0.20
N LEU A 78 7.35 9.84 0.13
CA LEU A 78 6.79 8.83 -0.76
C LEU A 78 6.88 9.25 -2.22
N VAL A 79 6.66 10.54 -2.52
CA VAL A 79 6.81 11.10 -3.88
C VAL A 79 8.25 10.98 -4.35
N GLU A 80 9.19 11.35 -3.48
CA GLU A 80 10.62 11.32 -3.79
C GLU A 80 11.14 9.90 -3.95
N ARG A 81 10.88 9.00 -2.99
CA ARG A 81 11.38 7.61 -3.02
C ARG A 81 10.81 6.78 -4.16
N LEU A 82 9.56 7.01 -4.55
CA LEU A 82 8.90 6.22 -5.60
C LEU A 82 8.99 6.85 -6.98
N GLY A 83 9.31 8.15 -7.08
CA GLY A 83 9.30 8.87 -8.36
C GLY A 83 7.93 8.93 -9.04
N ILE A 84 6.84 8.70 -8.31
CA ILE A 84 5.47 8.73 -8.84
C ILE A 84 4.80 10.08 -8.57
N SER A 85 3.76 10.41 -9.35
CA SER A 85 3.08 11.69 -9.21
C SER A 85 2.45 11.89 -7.82
N ARG A 86 2.36 13.14 -7.35
CA ARG A 86 1.61 13.48 -6.12
C ARG A 86 0.16 12.98 -6.16
N GLY A 87 -0.48 13.02 -7.33
CA GLY A 87 -1.83 12.48 -7.51
C GLY A 87 -1.89 10.97 -7.24
N SER A 88 -0.91 10.22 -7.74
CA SER A 88 -0.78 8.78 -7.51
C SER A 88 -0.53 8.45 -6.03
N VAL A 89 0.33 9.22 -5.35
CA VAL A 89 0.56 9.09 -3.90
C VAL A 89 -0.72 9.38 -3.11
N SER A 90 -1.43 10.46 -3.43
CA SER A 90 -2.66 10.86 -2.74
C SER A 90 -3.77 9.82 -2.89
N GLN A 91 -4.03 9.36 -4.13
CA GLN A 91 -5.05 8.34 -4.37
C GLN A 91 -4.65 7.01 -3.74
N GLY A 92 -3.38 6.61 -3.87
CA GLY A 92 -2.90 5.37 -3.28
C GLY A 92 -2.99 5.35 -1.76
N LEU A 93 -2.58 6.43 -1.09
CA LEU A 93 -2.75 6.58 0.36
C LEU A 93 -4.22 6.62 0.78
N LYS A 94 -5.09 7.26 0.00
CA LYS A 94 -6.54 7.24 0.28
C LYS A 94 -7.09 5.81 0.25
N VAL A 95 -6.76 5.04 -0.79
CA VAL A 95 -7.14 3.63 -0.90
C VAL A 95 -6.57 2.83 0.27
N LEU A 96 -5.26 2.93 0.54
CA LEU A 96 -4.64 2.21 1.65
C LEU A 96 -5.25 2.55 3.01
N ARG A 97 -5.65 3.81 3.24
CA ARG A 97 -6.34 4.21 4.47
C ARG A 97 -7.73 3.58 4.57
N GLN A 98 -8.50 3.55 3.48
CA GLN A 98 -9.81 2.88 3.43
C GLN A 98 -9.68 1.36 3.63
N LEU A 99 -8.58 0.77 3.18
CA LEU A 99 -8.29 -0.65 3.43
C LEU A 99 -7.81 -0.93 4.87
N GLY A 100 -7.56 0.11 5.67
CA GLY A 100 -6.93 -0.02 6.99
C GLY A 100 -5.44 -0.41 6.92
N ALA A 101 -4.83 -0.32 5.73
CA ALA A 101 -3.46 -0.72 5.47
C ALA A 101 -2.41 0.30 5.88
N VAL A 102 -2.80 1.56 6.02
CA VAL A 102 -1.91 2.60 6.54
C VAL A 102 -2.66 3.47 7.55
N ARG A 103 -1.93 3.94 8.56
CA ARG A 103 -2.44 4.84 9.59
C ARG A 103 -1.63 6.12 9.62
N LEU A 104 -2.28 7.22 9.99
CA LEU A 104 -1.59 8.48 10.28
C LEU A 104 -0.85 8.37 11.61
N HIS A 105 0.40 8.81 11.63
CA HIS A 105 1.21 8.92 12.82
C HIS A 105 1.51 10.40 13.09
N TYR A 106 1.09 10.89 14.25
CA TYR A 106 1.36 12.26 14.65
C TYR A 106 2.77 12.38 15.20
N ILE A 107 3.55 13.32 14.65
CA ILE A 107 4.88 13.67 15.14
C ILE A 107 4.79 15.09 15.73
N PRO A 108 5.05 15.27 17.05
CA PRO A 108 5.01 16.58 17.68
C PRO A 108 5.89 17.61 16.97
N GLY A 109 5.33 18.79 16.69
CA GLY A 109 6.03 19.87 16.01
C GLY A 109 6.09 19.76 14.49
N SER A 110 5.66 18.64 13.90
CA SER A 110 5.53 18.53 12.46
C SER A 110 4.13 18.93 11.99
N ARG A 111 4.08 19.75 10.92
CA ARG A 111 2.83 20.08 10.22
C ARG A 111 2.49 19.07 9.11
N ARG A 112 3.34 18.08 8.88
CA ARG A 112 3.17 17.09 7.81
C ARG A 112 2.49 15.84 8.34
N ASP A 113 1.62 15.27 7.52
CA ASP A 113 1.08 13.94 7.73
C ASP A 113 2.19 12.90 7.53
N HIS A 114 2.36 12.03 8.52
CA HIS A 114 3.24 10.87 8.42
C HIS A 114 2.41 9.59 8.41
N TYR A 115 2.86 8.62 7.65
CA TYR A 115 2.16 7.38 7.42
C TYR A 115 2.99 6.20 7.95
N VAL A 116 2.30 5.25 8.58
CA VAL A 116 2.86 3.98 9.02
C VAL A 116 2.04 2.84 8.44
N PRO A 117 2.68 1.75 7.99
CA PRO A 117 1.97 0.56 7.52
C PRO A 117 1.31 -0.18 8.70
N GLU A 118 0.19 -0.85 8.43
CA GLU A 118 -0.35 -1.85 9.33
C GLU A 118 0.24 -3.23 9.02
N LEU A 119 1.16 -3.70 9.86
CA LEU A 119 1.85 -4.97 9.66
C LEU A 119 1.00 -6.19 10.07
N SER A 120 -0.08 -5.99 10.82
CA SER A 120 -0.95 -7.09 11.26
C SER A 120 -1.94 -7.50 10.18
N MET A 121 -1.76 -8.70 9.62
CA MET A 121 -2.67 -9.32 8.64
C MET A 121 -4.13 -9.37 9.14
N LYS A 122 -4.34 -9.56 10.44
CA LYS A 122 -5.67 -9.55 11.08
C LYS A 122 -6.34 -8.18 10.99
N ARG A 123 -5.58 -7.09 11.17
CA ARG A 123 -6.11 -5.72 11.13
C ARG A 123 -6.40 -5.27 9.70
N LEU A 124 -5.53 -5.62 8.75
CA LEU A 124 -5.76 -5.44 7.32
C LEU A 124 -7.05 -6.10 6.84
N ALA A 125 -7.23 -7.38 7.18
CA ALA A 125 -8.42 -8.15 6.84
C ALA A 125 -9.70 -7.55 7.45
N SER A 126 -9.63 -7.12 8.73
CA SER A 126 -10.79 -6.51 9.39
C SER A 126 -11.18 -5.12 8.84
N GLY A 127 -10.21 -4.30 8.42
CA GLY A 127 -10.47 -3.00 7.82
C GLY A 127 -11.13 -3.10 6.45
N PHE A 128 -10.59 -3.97 5.58
CA PHE A 128 -11.18 -4.24 4.26
C PHE A 128 -12.62 -4.76 4.35
N MET A 129 -12.92 -5.61 5.33
CA MET A 129 -14.28 -6.15 5.54
C MET A 129 -15.30 -5.04 5.77
N ARG A 130 -15.02 -4.19 6.76
CA ARG A 130 -15.98 -3.21 7.28
C ARG A 130 -16.26 -2.10 6.28
N ASP A 131 -15.22 -1.66 5.57
CA ASP A 131 -15.31 -0.46 4.73
C ASP A 131 -15.71 -0.79 3.28
N GLN A 132 -15.40 -1.99 2.78
CA GLN A 132 -15.64 -2.35 1.37
C GLN A 132 -16.64 -3.49 1.18
N ILE A 133 -16.62 -4.54 2.01
CA ILE A 133 -17.48 -5.72 1.79
C ILE A 133 -18.88 -5.50 2.38
N ASP A 134 -18.99 -5.03 3.63
CA ASP A 134 -20.27 -4.84 4.30
C ASP A 134 -21.23 -3.91 3.53
N PRO A 135 -20.80 -2.72 3.03
CA PRO A 135 -21.68 -1.82 2.28
C PRO A 135 -22.15 -2.43 0.95
N HIS A 136 -21.30 -3.22 0.28
CA HIS A 136 -21.67 -3.87 -0.97
C HIS A 136 -22.67 -5.01 -0.77
N LEU A 137 -22.51 -5.78 0.31
CA LEU A 137 -23.46 -6.84 0.68
C LEU A 137 -24.83 -6.27 1.05
N GLU A 138 -24.88 -5.18 1.83
CA GLU A 138 -26.13 -4.50 2.18
C GLU A 138 -26.82 -3.86 0.96
N SER A 139 -26.06 -3.20 0.08
CA SER A 139 -26.63 -2.64 -1.16
C SER A 139 -27.16 -3.70 -2.13
N GLY A 140 -26.62 -4.92 -2.08
CA GLY A 140 -27.08 -6.06 -2.87
C GLY A 140 -28.47 -6.52 -2.45
N VAL A 141 -28.74 -6.57 -1.14
CA VAL A 141 -30.06 -6.93 -0.60
C VAL A 141 -31.12 -5.91 -1.01
N ALA A 142 -30.81 -4.62 -0.86
CA ALA A 142 -31.74 -3.54 -1.23
C ALA A 142 -32.08 -3.57 -2.74
N ARG A 143 -31.08 -3.83 -3.60
CA ARG A 143 -31.30 -3.98 -5.05
C ARG A 143 -32.13 -5.21 -5.41
N LEU A 144 -31.92 -6.35 -4.73
CA LEU A 144 -32.72 -7.55 -4.96
C LEU A 144 -34.18 -7.38 -4.51
N ALA A 145 -34.43 -6.58 -3.46
CA ALA A 145 -35.78 -6.20 -3.06
C ALA A 145 -36.47 -5.34 -4.13
N GLN A 146 -35.76 -4.36 -4.71
CA GLN A 146 -36.27 -3.56 -5.82
C GLN A 146 -36.59 -4.41 -7.07
N VAL A 147 -35.74 -5.40 -7.38
CA VAL A 147 -36.00 -6.34 -8.49
C VAL A 147 -37.26 -7.18 -8.24
N GLU A 148 -37.51 -7.61 -7.01
CA GLU A 148 -38.74 -8.34 -6.66
C GLU A 148 -40.00 -7.50 -6.89
N GLU A 149 -39.96 -6.22 -6.52
CA GLU A 149 -41.07 -5.29 -6.73
C GLU A 149 -41.35 -5.08 -8.22
N LEU A 150 -40.31 -4.94 -9.05
CA LEU A 150 -40.45 -4.87 -10.51
C LEU A 150 -41.03 -6.16 -11.11
N ILE A 151 -40.65 -7.33 -10.59
CA ILE A 151 -41.19 -8.63 -11.03
C ILE A 151 -42.67 -8.76 -10.65
N ALA A 152 -43.09 -8.21 -9.50
CA ALA A 152 -44.50 -8.22 -9.11
C ALA A 152 -45.39 -7.47 -10.11
N GLY A 153 -44.87 -6.41 -10.72
CA GLY A 153 -45.52 -5.63 -11.77
C GLY A 153 -45.50 -6.23 -13.18
N GLU A 154 -44.84 -7.37 -13.40
CA GLU A 154 -44.75 -8.00 -14.72
C GLU A 154 -46.11 -8.59 -15.15
N PRO A 155 -46.74 -8.10 -16.24
CA PRO A 155 -48.07 -8.56 -16.65
C PRO A 155 -48.06 -9.99 -17.20
N ASP A 156 -46.99 -10.43 -17.87
CA ASP A 156 -46.90 -11.78 -18.44
C ASP A 156 -46.61 -12.84 -17.35
N PRO A 157 -47.53 -13.80 -17.10
CA PRO A 157 -47.37 -14.80 -16.04
C PRO A 157 -46.18 -15.74 -16.28
N GLU A 158 -45.83 -16.06 -17.52
CA GLU A 158 -44.69 -16.94 -17.82
C GLU A 158 -43.35 -16.23 -17.60
N ARG A 159 -43.26 -14.95 -17.99
CA ARG A 159 -42.06 -14.12 -17.72
C ARG A 159 -41.87 -13.88 -16.23
N ARG A 160 -42.96 -13.60 -15.51
CA ARG A 160 -42.93 -13.43 -14.05
C ARG A 160 -42.47 -14.70 -13.33
N LYS A 161 -42.97 -15.86 -13.73
CA LYS A 161 -42.52 -17.17 -13.19
C LYS A 161 -41.03 -17.42 -13.44
N LEU A 162 -40.55 -17.17 -14.66
CA LEU A 162 -39.13 -17.27 -14.99
C LEU A 162 -38.29 -16.28 -14.17
N ALA A 163 -38.74 -15.03 -14.04
CA ALA A 163 -38.03 -14.00 -13.30
C ALA A 163 -37.92 -14.35 -11.80
N LEU A 164 -38.98 -14.87 -11.19
CA LEU A 164 -38.96 -15.36 -9.80
C LEU A 164 -37.98 -16.52 -9.60
N GLN A 165 -37.88 -17.46 -10.57
CA GLN A 165 -36.88 -18.54 -10.52
C GLN A 165 -35.43 -18.01 -10.62
N ARG A 166 -35.19 -17.00 -11.46
CA ARG A 166 -33.86 -16.38 -11.57
C ARG A 166 -33.52 -15.58 -10.32
N LEU A 167 -34.48 -14.86 -9.76
CA LEU A 167 -34.31 -14.11 -8.52
C LEU A 167 -33.99 -15.02 -7.34
N SER A 168 -34.67 -16.17 -7.21
CA SER A 168 -34.36 -17.15 -6.15
C SER A 168 -32.96 -17.74 -6.29
N THR A 169 -32.51 -17.99 -7.53
CA THR A 169 -31.14 -18.42 -7.81
C THR A 169 -30.12 -17.35 -7.39
N LEU A 170 -30.37 -16.07 -7.70
CA LEU A 170 -29.51 -14.96 -7.29
C LEU A 170 -29.48 -14.77 -5.77
N ARG A 171 -30.62 -14.89 -5.09
CA ARG A 171 -30.70 -14.85 -3.61
C ARG A 171 -29.91 -15.99 -2.97
N ASN A 172 -30.00 -17.19 -3.52
CA ASN A 172 -29.24 -18.34 -3.05
C ASN A 172 -27.73 -18.12 -3.25
N TRP A 173 -27.32 -17.58 -4.39
CA TRP A 173 -25.92 -17.26 -4.65
C TRP A 173 -25.39 -16.19 -3.70
N GLN A 174 -26.15 -15.11 -3.50
CA GLN A 174 -25.82 -14.04 -2.56
C GLN A 174 -25.72 -14.54 -1.10
N SER A 175 -26.62 -15.41 -0.68
CA SER A 175 -26.59 -16.07 0.63
C SER A 175 -25.33 -16.92 0.82
N ARG A 176 -24.98 -17.73 -0.19
CA ARG A 176 -23.75 -18.55 -0.16
C ARG A 176 -22.49 -17.69 -0.13
N THR A 177 -22.42 -16.63 -0.93
CA THR A 177 -21.29 -15.70 -0.91
C THR A 177 -21.14 -15.07 0.48
N ARG A 178 -22.23 -14.61 1.10
CA ARG A 178 -22.19 -14.06 2.48
C ARG A 178 -21.68 -15.09 3.51
N GLN A 179 -22.01 -16.37 3.35
CA GLN A 179 -21.54 -17.45 4.23
C GLN A 179 -20.07 -17.83 4.00
N LEU A 180 -19.56 -17.68 2.77
CA LEU A 180 -18.18 -18.01 2.40
C LEU A 180 -17.19 -16.89 2.74
N VAL A 181 -17.65 -15.64 2.74
CA VAL A 181 -16.82 -14.46 3.05
C VAL A 181 -16.06 -14.64 4.38
N PRO A 182 -16.67 -14.99 5.53
CA PRO A 182 -15.95 -15.22 6.78
C PRO A 182 -14.87 -16.31 6.71
N ILE A 183 -15.10 -17.35 5.91
CA ILE A 183 -14.17 -18.49 5.76
C ILE A 183 -12.93 -18.05 4.97
N ILE A 184 -13.14 -17.39 3.83
CA ILE A 184 -12.07 -16.82 3.02
C ILE A 184 -11.23 -15.86 3.88
N MET A 185 -11.89 -15.09 4.74
CA MET A 185 -11.22 -14.15 5.64
C MET A 185 -10.48 -14.81 6.79
N ALA A 186 -11.00 -15.89 7.36
CA ALA A 186 -10.28 -16.66 8.38
C ALA A 186 -8.97 -17.24 7.80
N VAL A 187 -9.00 -17.68 6.54
CA VAL A 187 -7.82 -18.16 5.81
C VAL A 187 -6.84 -17.02 5.52
N LEU A 188 -7.32 -15.88 5.01
CA LEU A 188 -6.47 -14.72 4.68
C LEU A 188 -5.88 -14.02 5.91
N SER A 189 -6.61 -13.96 7.02
CA SER A 189 -6.17 -13.31 8.27
C SER A 189 -5.26 -14.20 9.13
N GLY A 190 -5.11 -15.49 8.78
CA GLY A 190 -4.32 -16.45 9.54
C GLY A 190 -4.89 -16.77 10.93
N VAL A 191 -6.11 -16.33 11.25
CA VAL A 191 -6.75 -16.56 12.55
C VAL A 191 -7.49 -17.89 12.50
N ARG A 192 -6.97 -18.90 13.21
CA ARG A 192 -7.86 -19.93 13.77
C ARG A 192 -8.79 -19.22 14.75
N PHE A 193 -10.08 -19.15 14.43
CA PHE A 193 -11.14 -18.76 15.35
C PHE A 193 -11.10 -19.71 16.56
N PHE A 194 -10.38 -19.36 17.61
CA PHE A 194 -10.61 -19.90 18.93
C PHE A 194 -11.37 -18.83 19.71
N SER A 195 -12.57 -19.22 20.14
CA SER A 195 -13.36 -18.54 21.15
C SER A 195 -12.50 -18.32 22.40
N ASP A 196 -12.32 -17.08 22.81
CA ASP A 196 -12.08 -16.78 24.22
C ASP A 196 -13.41 -17.10 24.94
N SER A 197 -13.52 -18.32 25.47
CA SER A 197 -14.40 -18.57 26.59
C SER A 197 -13.62 -18.27 27.86
N GLU A 198 -14.07 -17.19 28.51
CA GLU A 198 -14.00 -16.94 29.95
C GLU A 198 -12.64 -16.87 30.62
N THR A 199 -12.25 -15.62 30.85
CA THR A 199 -11.96 -15.06 32.19
C THR A 199 -12.42 -15.94 33.36
N ASP A 200 -11.55 -16.80 33.85
CA ASP A 200 -11.47 -17.24 35.25
C ASP A 200 -10.04 -17.78 35.40
N LEU A 201 -9.13 -17.20 36.19
CA LEU A 201 -9.10 -17.25 37.64
C LEU A 201 -8.27 -16.06 38.14
N ARG A 202 -8.94 -15.08 38.76
CA ARG A 202 -8.33 -14.22 39.78
C ARG A 202 -9.10 -14.45 41.06
N GLU A 203 -8.75 -15.51 41.77
CA GLU A 203 -8.89 -15.58 43.22
C GLU A 203 -7.96 -16.66 43.77
N GLU A 204 -7.56 -16.50 45.03
CA GLU A 204 -6.60 -17.29 45.83
C GLU A 204 -5.10 -17.02 45.63
N VAL A 205 -4.64 -15.93 46.24
CA VAL A 205 -3.55 -16.04 47.24
C VAL A 205 -3.95 -15.23 48.47
N VAL A 206 -4.40 -15.95 49.50
CA VAL A 206 -4.28 -15.56 50.92
C VAL A 206 -3.06 -16.29 51.46
#